data_AF-G5A3A6-F1
#
_entry.id   AF-G5A3A6-F1
#
_cell.length_a   1.000
_cell.length_b   1.000
_cell.length_c   1.000
_cell.angle_alpha   90.00
_cell.angle_beta   90.00
_cell.angle_gamma   90.00
#
_symmetry.space_group_name_H-M   'P 1'
#
loop_
_entity.id
_entity.type
_entity.pdbx_description
1 polymer ?
#
loop_
_entity_poly.entity_id
_entity_poly.type
_entity_poly.pdbx_seq_one_letter_code
_entity_poly.pdbx_strand_id
1 'polypeptide(L)'
;MDVTAVGVGLTPAQRDETMTDLSFFLDEFGSTRAARIKLQEQQREIGILETQVRYLLMDRNRGLPSPQEEGKTTDSENQSPGNYEFSEESVDDTMADLDFFLRIFGSTRAVREKLENQERKVVGLRRTVQWFQDRRGEDDDSDSAGSSDVERW
;
A
#
# COMPACT_ATOMS: atom_id res chain seq x y z
N MET A 1 18.90 21.37 -5.24
CA MET A 1 17.66 21.76 -4.54
C MET A 1 18.10 22.61 -3.37
N ASP A 2 17.45 23.75 -3.09
CA ASP A 2 17.84 24.57 -1.93
C ASP A 2 17.13 24.04 -0.68
N VAL A 3 17.82 23.14 0.03
CA VAL A 3 17.33 22.51 1.28
C VAL A 3 17.08 23.53 2.39
N THR A 4 17.69 24.73 2.32
CA THR A 4 17.46 25.80 3.31
C THR A 4 16.14 26.55 3.10
N ALA A 5 15.51 26.38 1.93
CA ALA A 5 14.25 27.04 1.59
C ALA A 5 13.01 26.24 2.05
N VAL A 6 13.17 24.98 2.45
CA VAL A 6 12.06 24.12 2.88
C VAL A 6 11.44 24.71 4.15
N GLY A 7 10.18 25.11 4.06
CA GLY A 7 9.44 25.68 5.20
C GLY A 7 9.49 27.22 5.33
N VAL A 8 10.21 27.93 4.46
CA VAL A 8 10.32 29.41 4.51
C VAL A 8 8.97 30.10 4.32
N GLY A 9 8.05 29.51 3.54
CA GLY A 9 6.70 30.01 3.31
C GLY A 9 5.63 29.51 4.30
N LEU A 10 5.98 28.66 5.27
CA LEU A 10 5.00 28.08 6.19
C LEU A 10 4.68 29.05 7.33
N THR A 11 3.40 29.16 7.65
CA THR A 11 2.92 29.81 8.87
C THR A 11 3.41 29.07 10.12
N PRO A 12 3.44 29.70 11.31
CA PRO A 12 3.83 29.01 12.55
C PRO A 12 3.05 27.71 12.80
N ALA A 13 1.72 27.73 12.61
CA ALA A 13 0.88 26.55 12.78
C ALA A 13 1.25 25.41 11.81
N GLN A 14 1.59 25.74 10.56
CA GLN A 14 2.02 24.74 9.58
C GLN A 14 3.40 24.16 9.91
N ARG A 15 4.30 24.94 10.52
CA ARG A 15 5.60 24.44 10.98
C ARG A 15 5.43 23.47 12.15
N ASP A 16 4.57 23.80 13.11
CA ASP A 16 4.27 22.92 14.25
C ASP A 16 3.63 21.60 13.79
N GLU A 17 2.69 21.68 12.83
CA GLU A 17 2.13 20.51 12.16
C GLU A 17 3.20 19.67 11.47
N THR A 18 4.07 20.32 10.69
CA THR A 18 5.17 19.66 9.97
C THR A 18 6.12 18.94 10.93
N MET A 19 6.46 19.56 12.06
CA MET A 19 7.33 18.93 13.07
C MET A 19 6.65 17.73 13.76
N THR A 20 5.36 17.84 14.02
CA THR A 20 4.56 16.74 14.59
C THR A 20 4.51 15.55 13.63
N ASP A 21 4.23 15.80 12.36
CA ASP A 21 4.13 14.74 11.35
C ASP A 21 5.49 14.17 10.96
N LEU A 22 6.55 14.99 10.97
CA LEU A 22 7.92 14.50 10.81
C LEU A 22 8.27 13.51 11.92
N SER A 23 7.97 13.85 13.18
CA SER A 23 8.18 12.96 14.32
C SER A 23 7.44 11.64 14.12
N PHE A 24 6.18 11.70 13.70
CA PHE A 24 5.41 10.50 13.33
C PHE A 24 6.08 9.68 12.22
N PHE A 25 6.59 10.30 11.14
CA PHE A 25 7.23 9.55 10.06
C PHE A 25 8.51 8.85 10.50
N LEU A 26 9.29 9.49 11.37
CA LEU A 26 10.50 8.91 11.94
C LEU A 26 10.16 7.76 12.91
N ASP A 27 9.15 7.92 13.76
CA ASP A 27 8.75 6.89 14.71
C ASP A 27 8.11 5.68 14.04
N GLU A 28 7.19 5.89 13.08
CA GLU A 28 6.42 4.83 12.44
C GLU A 28 7.21 4.12 11.32
N PHE A 29 8.00 4.87 10.55
CA PHE A 29 8.67 4.34 9.34
C PHE A 29 10.20 4.38 9.43
N GLY A 30 10.79 4.99 10.46
CA GLY A 30 12.24 5.18 10.59
C GLY A 30 12.83 6.31 9.74
N SER A 31 12.13 6.77 8.70
CA SER A 31 12.54 7.89 7.84
C SER A 31 11.37 8.46 7.04
N THR A 32 11.49 9.72 6.60
CA THR A 32 10.56 10.33 5.62
C THR A 32 10.58 9.60 4.28
N ARG A 33 11.75 9.08 3.88
CA ARG A 33 11.92 8.29 2.67
C ARG A 33 11.12 7.00 2.71
N ALA A 34 11.15 6.29 3.82
CA ALA A 34 10.35 5.09 4.04
C ALA A 34 8.85 5.41 4.01
N ALA A 35 8.41 6.52 4.62
CA ALA A 35 7.02 6.98 4.53
C ALA A 35 6.59 7.24 3.09
N ARG A 36 7.46 7.87 2.28
CA ARG A 36 7.21 8.10 0.85
C ARG A 36 7.14 6.81 0.04
N ILE A 37 8.02 5.85 0.30
CA ILE A 37 7.99 4.53 -0.34
C ILE A 37 6.68 3.83 0.00
N LYS A 38 6.29 3.83 1.28
CA LYS A 38 5.03 3.21 1.74
C LYS A 38 3.80 3.77 1.04
N LEU A 39 3.77 5.08 0.83
CA LEU A 39 2.69 5.76 0.09
C LEU A 39 2.57 5.24 -1.36
N GLN A 40 3.70 5.00 -2.02
CA GLN A 40 3.74 4.47 -3.39
C GLN A 40 3.34 2.99 -3.44
N GLU A 41 3.82 2.20 -2.49
CA GLU A 41 3.49 0.78 -2.34
C GLU A 41 1.99 0.59 -2.15
N GLN A 42 1.39 1.29 -1.18
CA GLN A 42 -0.04 1.20 -0.91
C GLN A 42 -0.86 1.66 -2.11
N GLN A 43 -0.43 2.70 -2.83
CA GLN A 43 -1.12 3.15 -4.04
C GLN A 43 -1.09 2.10 -5.17
N ARG A 44 0.04 1.41 -5.35
CA ARG A 44 0.17 0.32 -6.32
C ARG A 44 -0.72 -0.85 -5.91
N GLU A 45 -0.67 -1.24 -4.65
CA GLU A 45 -1.44 -2.36 -4.13
C GLU A 45 -2.95 -2.13 -4.28
N ILE A 46 -3.44 -0.93 -3.97
CA ILE A 46 -4.84 -0.57 -4.20
C ILE A 46 -5.24 -0.81 -5.66
N GLY A 47 -4.40 -0.41 -6.62
CA GLY A 47 -4.69 -0.61 -8.05
C GLY A 47 -4.76 -2.09 -8.44
N ILE A 48 -3.89 -2.92 -7.88
CA ILE A 48 -3.91 -4.37 -8.09
C ILE A 48 -5.19 -4.97 -7.51
N LEU A 49 -5.52 -4.65 -6.25
CA LEU A 49 -6.68 -5.20 -5.58
C LEU A 49 -8.01 -4.73 -6.20
N GLU A 50 -8.11 -3.47 -6.62
CA GLU A 50 -9.28 -2.96 -7.37
C GLU A 50 -9.48 -3.71 -8.69
N THR A 51 -8.38 -4.05 -9.35
CA THR A 51 -8.39 -4.85 -10.58
C THR A 51 -8.87 -6.27 -10.30
N GLN A 52 -8.36 -6.92 -9.25
CA GLN A 52 -8.80 -8.26 -8.83
C GLN A 52 -10.30 -8.28 -8.46
N VAL A 53 -10.76 -7.32 -7.65
CA VAL A 53 -12.19 -7.21 -7.31
C VAL A 53 -13.05 -7.05 -8.56
N ARG A 54 -12.61 -6.25 -9.53
CA ARG A 54 -13.32 -6.09 -10.81
C ARG A 54 -13.41 -7.39 -11.58
N TYR A 55 -12.32 -8.15 -11.69
CA TYR A 55 -12.33 -9.45 -12.36
C TYR A 55 -13.24 -10.44 -11.64
N LEU A 56 -13.21 -10.50 -10.30
CA LEU A 56 -14.08 -11.40 -9.53
C LEU A 56 -15.57 -11.05 -9.70
N LEU A 57 -15.91 -9.76 -9.78
CA LEU A 57 -17.26 -9.29 -10.11
C LEU A 57 -17.68 -9.65 -11.54
N MET A 58 -16.76 -9.62 -12.50
CA MET A 58 -16.99 -9.98 -13.89
C MET A 58 -17.12 -11.50 -14.08
N ASP A 59 -16.27 -12.29 -13.43
CA ASP A 59 -16.28 -13.76 -13.44
C ASP A 59 -17.59 -14.32 -12.86
N ARG A 60 -18.16 -13.66 -11.85
CA ARG A 60 -19.50 -13.99 -11.33
C ARG A 60 -20.61 -13.76 -12.37
N ASN A 61 -20.37 -12.94 -13.39
CA ASN A 61 -21.33 -12.59 -14.45
C ASN A 61 -21.04 -13.23 -15.82
N ARG A 62 -19.83 -13.75 -16.07
CA ARG A 62 -19.46 -14.49 -17.30
C ARG A 62 -18.30 -15.45 -17.00
N GLY A 63 -18.47 -16.70 -17.40
CA GLY A 63 -17.40 -17.71 -17.30
C GLY A 63 -16.17 -17.36 -18.15
N LEU A 64 -15.07 -17.05 -17.44
CA LEU A 64 -13.64 -17.11 -17.82
C LEU A 64 -13.12 -16.18 -18.94
N PRO A 65 -11.80 -15.82 -18.97
CA PRO A 65 -10.68 -16.43 -18.26
C PRO A 65 -9.90 -15.51 -17.28
N SER A 66 -9.25 -16.16 -16.31
CA SER A 66 -8.34 -15.55 -15.34
C SER A 66 -7.09 -14.94 -16.01
N PRO A 67 -6.66 -13.72 -15.63
CA PRO A 67 -5.40 -13.17 -16.10
C PRO A 67 -4.23 -13.97 -15.53
N GLN A 68 -3.42 -14.50 -16.43
CA GLN A 68 -2.12 -15.09 -16.13
C GLN A 68 -1.23 -14.02 -15.48
N GLU A 69 -0.78 -14.27 -14.26
CA GLU A 69 0.17 -13.43 -13.56
C GLU A 69 1.51 -13.47 -14.31
N GLU A 70 1.84 -12.39 -15.03
CA GLU A 70 3.23 -12.13 -15.40
C GLU A 70 3.98 -11.68 -14.15
N GLY A 71 4.56 -12.67 -13.46
CA GLY A 71 5.53 -12.46 -12.41
C GLY A 71 6.74 -11.71 -12.97
N LYS A 72 6.84 -10.42 -12.64
CA LYS A 72 8.12 -9.72 -12.58
C LYS A 72 8.31 -9.24 -11.14
N THR A 73 8.91 -10.12 -10.34
CA THR A 73 9.56 -9.77 -9.10
C THR A 73 10.67 -8.77 -9.43
N THR A 74 10.42 -7.49 -9.17
CA THR A 74 11.52 -6.55 -8.96
C THR A 74 12.03 -6.83 -7.55
N ASP A 75 13.26 -7.30 -7.47
CA ASP A 75 14.00 -7.54 -6.23
C ASP A 75 13.71 -6.45 -5.21
N SER A 76 13.00 -6.81 -4.14
CA SER A 76 13.06 -6.06 -2.90
C SER A 76 14.44 -6.33 -2.32
N GLU A 77 15.38 -5.43 -2.62
CA GLU A 77 16.56 -5.28 -1.77
C GLU A 77 16.06 -4.97 -0.35
N ASN A 78 16.06 -6.00 0.48
CA ASN A 78 15.96 -5.88 1.93
C ASN A 78 17.11 -5.00 2.40
N GLN A 79 16.87 -3.70 2.51
CA GLN A 79 17.69 -2.87 3.37
C GLN A 79 17.32 -3.23 4.81
N SER A 80 18.14 -4.12 5.37
CA SER A 80 18.31 -4.32 6.80
C SER A 80 18.29 -2.96 7.52
N PRO A 81 17.72 -2.84 8.73
CA PRO A 81 17.82 -1.61 9.50
C PRO A 81 19.27 -1.47 9.96
N GLY A 82 20.12 -0.93 9.10
CA GLY A 82 21.49 -0.58 9.38
C GLY A 82 21.50 0.63 10.32
N ASN A 83 22.34 0.56 11.34
CA ASN A 83 22.60 1.66 12.28
C ASN A 83 22.63 3.01 11.56
N TYR A 84 21.64 3.84 11.86
CA TYR A 84 21.48 5.20 11.36
C TYR A 84 22.56 6.08 12.03
N GLU A 85 23.69 6.20 11.36
CA GLU A 85 24.66 7.25 11.63
C GLU A 85 24.11 8.54 11.01
N PHE A 86 23.77 9.52 11.86
CA PHE A 86 23.18 10.79 11.47
C PHE A 86 24.20 11.59 10.63
N SER A 87 24.19 11.40 9.31
CA SER A 87 25.06 12.11 8.37
C SER A 87 24.34 13.35 7.81
N GLU A 88 25.09 14.34 7.36
CA GLU A 88 24.55 15.53 6.70
C GLU A 88 23.69 15.17 5.47
N GLU A 89 24.05 14.10 4.76
CA GLU A 89 23.31 13.52 3.64
C GLU A 89 21.90 13.01 4.06
N SER A 90 21.75 12.49 5.28
CA SER A 90 20.45 12.04 5.80
C SER A 90 19.47 13.20 6.09
N VAL A 91 20.00 14.37 6.46
CA VAL A 91 19.22 15.59 6.66
C VAL A 91 18.75 16.13 5.31
N ASP A 92 19.62 16.11 4.30
CA ASP A 92 19.28 16.53 2.94
C ASP A 92 18.16 15.67 2.34
N ASP A 93 18.23 14.34 2.51
CA ASP A 93 17.16 13.42 2.10
C ASP A 93 15.84 13.71 2.82
N THR A 94 15.90 13.98 4.12
CA THR A 94 14.71 14.35 4.92
C THR A 94 14.07 15.63 4.40
N MET A 95 14.88 16.67 4.15
CA MET A 95 14.41 17.95 3.63
C MET A 95 13.86 17.85 2.21
N ALA A 96 14.48 17.02 1.35
CA ALA A 96 14.01 16.75 0.01
C ALA A 96 12.63 16.06 0.00
N ASP A 97 12.42 15.10 0.90
CA ASP A 97 11.11 14.44 1.03
C ASP A 97 10.06 15.37 1.65
N LEU A 98 10.43 16.22 2.61
CA LEU A 98 9.53 17.25 3.14
C LEU A 98 9.11 18.25 2.06
N ASP A 99 10.02 18.74 1.22
CA ASP A 99 9.65 19.58 0.08
C ASP A 99 8.72 18.85 -0.88
N PHE A 100 9.01 17.59 -1.20
CA PHE A 100 8.13 16.77 -2.02
C PHE A 100 6.73 16.67 -1.41
N PHE A 101 6.60 16.40 -0.11
CA PHE A 101 5.32 16.33 0.58
C PHE A 101 4.56 17.64 0.53
N LEU A 102 5.21 18.75 0.88
CA LEU A 102 4.61 20.08 0.86
C LEU A 102 4.19 20.49 -0.57
N ARG A 103 5.01 20.19 -1.58
CA ARG A 103 4.75 20.57 -2.97
C ARG A 103 3.64 19.74 -3.62
N ILE A 104 3.57 18.44 -3.34
CA ILE A 104 2.61 17.54 -3.97
C ILE A 104 1.28 17.50 -3.22
N PHE A 105 1.32 17.51 -1.88
CA PHE A 105 0.14 17.32 -1.03
C PHE A 105 -0.30 18.59 -0.32
N GLY A 106 0.49 19.67 -0.36
CA GLY A 106 0.21 20.94 0.31
C GLY A 106 0.58 20.96 1.80
N SER A 107 0.57 19.80 2.48
CA SER A 107 1.04 19.65 3.85
C SER A 107 1.51 18.23 4.14
N THR A 108 2.32 18.06 5.18
CA THR A 108 2.69 16.74 5.72
C THR A 108 1.50 16.03 6.37
N ARG A 109 0.53 16.78 6.91
CA ARG A 109 -0.72 16.23 7.45
C ARG A 109 -1.51 15.49 6.38
N ALA A 110 -1.62 16.09 5.19
CA ALA A 110 -2.29 15.47 4.06
C ALA A 110 -1.61 14.15 3.65
N VAL A 111 -0.28 14.05 3.77
CA VAL A 111 0.46 12.80 3.52
C VAL A 111 0.11 11.74 4.56
N ARG A 112 0.12 12.10 5.84
CA ARG A 112 -0.26 11.19 6.92
C ARG A 112 -1.70 10.67 6.76
N GLU A 113 -2.65 11.57 6.53
CA GLU A 113 -4.04 11.19 6.27
C GLU A 113 -4.16 10.30 5.04
N LYS A 114 -3.35 10.55 3.99
CA LYS A 114 -3.33 9.72 2.78
C LYS A 114 -2.83 8.31 3.08
N LEU A 115 -1.77 8.15 3.88
CA LEU A 115 -1.26 6.84 4.32
C LEU A 115 -2.33 6.07 5.10
N GLU A 116 -2.96 6.69 6.09
CA GLU A 116 -4.02 6.06 6.90
C GLU A 116 -5.24 5.66 6.04
N ASN A 117 -5.61 6.51 5.09
CA ASN A 117 -6.71 6.23 4.16
C ASN A 117 -6.38 5.08 3.20
N GLN A 118 -5.16 5.07 2.66
CA GLN A 118 -4.71 4.02 1.76
C GLN A 118 -4.59 2.68 2.48
N GLU A 119 -4.06 2.65 3.70
CA GLU A 119 -4.00 1.45 4.53
C GLU A 119 -5.38 0.84 4.77
N ARG A 120 -6.34 1.66 5.21
CA ARG A 120 -7.74 1.20 5.39
C ARG A 120 -8.33 0.63 4.10
N LYS A 121 -8.03 1.27 2.97
CA LYS A 121 -8.50 0.82 1.66
C LYS A 121 -7.87 -0.51 1.25
N VAL A 122 -6.56 -0.69 1.45
CA VAL A 122 -5.87 -1.97 1.21
C VAL A 122 -6.51 -3.08 2.05
N VAL A 123 -6.69 -2.87 3.36
CA VAL A 123 -7.31 -3.87 4.24
C VAL A 123 -8.73 -4.20 3.79
N GLY A 124 -9.54 -3.20 3.44
CA GLY A 124 -10.90 -3.39 2.94
C GLY A 124 -10.95 -4.18 1.64
N LEU A 125 -10.09 -3.87 0.69
CA LEU A 125 -10.02 -4.56 -0.60
C LEU A 125 -9.50 -6.00 -0.45
N ARG A 126 -8.46 -6.24 0.35
CA ARG A 126 -7.98 -7.60 0.66
C ARG A 126 -9.10 -8.47 1.24
N ARG A 127 -9.87 -7.94 2.20
CA ARG A 127 -11.04 -8.63 2.76
C ARG A 127 -12.11 -8.93 1.71
N THR A 128 -12.33 -8.00 0.78
CA THR A 128 -13.30 -8.19 -0.31
C THR A 128 -12.85 -9.30 -1.25
N VAL A 129 -11.57 -9.31 -1.65
CA VAL A 129 -10.98 -10.37 -2.47
C VAL A 129 -11.10 -11.73 -1.78
N GLN A 130 -10.72 -11.81 -0.49
CA GLN A 130 -10.84 -13.04 0.29
C GLN A 130 -12.28 -13.54 0.34
N TRP A 131 -13.24 -12.66 0.62
CA TRP A 131 -14.66 -13.02 0.65
C TRP A 131 -15.16 -13.62 -0.67
N PHE A 132 -14.69 -13.11 -1.82
CA PHE A 132 -15.02 -13.69 -3.13
C PHE A 132 -14.35 -15.05 -3.35
N GLN A 133 -13.13 -15.24 -2.87
CA GLN A 133 -12.41 -16.51 -2.99
C GLN A 133 -13.04 -17.61 -2.14
N ASP A 134 -13.36 -17.31 -0.88
CA ASP A 134 -14.00 -18.27 0.04
C ASP A 134 -15.32 -18.78 -0.53
N ARG A 135 -16.14 -17.86 -1.05
CA ARG A 135 -17.45 -18.20 -1.63
C ARG A 135 -17.36 -19.04 -2.90
N ARG A 136 -16.25 -18.94 -3.66
CA ARG A 136 -16.03 -19.75 -4.86
C ARG A 136 -15.61 -21.19 -4.51
N GLY A 137 -14.93 -21.38 -3.37
CA GLY A 137 -14.55 -22.71 -2.87
C GLY A 137 -15.73 -23.52 -2.32
N GLU A 138 -16.70 -22.85 -1.70
CA GLU A 138 -17.92 -23.51 -1.19
C GLU A 138 -18.79 -24.12 -2.31
N ASP A 139 -18.78 -23.53 -3.51
CA ASP A 139 -19.56 -24.04 -4.65
C ASP A 139 -18.91 -25.29 -5.32
N ASP A 140 -17.59 -25.50 -5.18
CA ASP A 140 -16.84 -26.60 -5.84
C ASP A 140 -16.85 -27.92 -5.03
N ASP A 141 -17.01 -27.84 -3.70
CA ASP A 141 -17.02 -29.03 -2.81
C ASP A 141 -18.38 -29.77 -2.78
N SER A 142 -19.40 -29.27 -3.50
CA SER A 142 -20.76 -29.84 -3.49
C SER A 142 -20.96 -31.05 -4.40
N ASP A 143 -20.07 -31.28 -5.38
CA ASP A 143 -20.28 -32.28 -6.45
C ASP A 143 -19.46 -33.57 -6.33
N SER A 144 -18.67 -33.76 -5.26
CA SER A 144 -17.87 -34.99 -5.04
C SER A 144 -18.46 -35.98 -4.02
N ALA A 145 -19.79 -36.03 -3.92
CA ALA A 145 -20.51 -37.05 -3.12
C ALA A 145 -21.62 -37.71 -3.96
N GLY A 146 -21.25 -38.26 -5.12
CA GLY A 146 -22.21 -38.85 -6.06
C GLY A 146 -21.70 -40.13 -6.74
N SER A 147 -21.93 -41.26 -6.07
CA SER A 147 -22.24 -42.55 -6.70
C SER A 147 -21.12 -43.39 -7.33
N SER A 148 -20.61 -44.36 -6.57
CA SER A 148 -20.29 -45.69 -7.11
C SER A 148 -20.77 -46.78 -6.13
N ASP A 149 -22.09 -46.96 -6.05
CA ASP A 149 -22.67 -48.15 -5.44
C ASP A 149 -23.72 -48.70 -6.40
N VAL A 150 -23.30 -49.65 -7.25
CA VAL A 150 -24.14 -50.67 -7.88
C VAL A 150 -23.25 -51.71 -8.56
N GLU A 151 -22.83 -52.73 -7.81
CA GLU A 151 -22.77 -54.09 -8.36
C GLU A 151 -23.43 -55.04 -7.36
N ARG A 152 -24.70 -55.31 -7.61
CA ARG A 152 -25.43 -56.43 -7.04
C ARG A 152 -25.95 -57.26 -8.21
N TRP A 153 -25.83 -58.57 -8.05
CA TRP A 153 -26.29 -59.71 -8.86
C TRP A 153 -25.27 -60.27 -9.85
#